data_AF-T1P8G6-F1
#
_entry.id   AF-T1P8G6-F1
#
_cell.length_a   1.000
_cell.length_b   1.000
_cell.length_c   1.000
_cell.angle_alpha   90.00
_cell.angle_beta   90.00
_cell.angle_gamma   90.00
#
_symmetry.space_group_name_H-M   'P 1'
#
loop_
_entity.id
_entity.type
_entity.pdbx_description
1 polymer ?
#
loop_
_entity_poly.entity_id
_entity_poly.type
_entity_poly.pdbx_seq_one_letter_code
_entity_poly.pdbx_strand_id
1 'polypeptide(L)'
;MSNLEVEILEESASIEGYVEVVWDVEPTDRVDFRADLLKSARGGWQPTVFSMVQKDFCSTLFQEDGFWYKAWGQFVDEEDRKCINHKGVTYHHIPFHLQLAVDIEGERLSGLHKAVFELQAYDENDHERSSVCIQMLLDVINK
;
A
#
# COMPACT_ATOMS: atom_id res chain seq x y z
N MET A 1 0.87 -18.11 4.20
CA MET A 1 1.81 -18.11 3.04
C MET A 1 1.15 -17.26 1.97
N SER A 2 1.71 -16.13 1.54
CA SER A 2 1.08 -15.28 0.51
C SER A 2 1.50 -15.71 -0.89
N ASN A 3 0.61 -15.57 -1.88
CA ASN A 3 0.92 -15.70 -3.29
C ASN A 3 0.35 -14.49 -4.03
N LEU A 4 1.18 -13.47 -4.24
CA LEU A 4 0.80 -12.25 -4.95
C LEU A 4 1.65 -12.14 -6.20
N GLU A 5 0.99 -12.09 -7.35
CA GLU A 5 1.63 -11.82 -8.63
C GLU A 5 1.33 -10.38 -9.03
N VAL A 6 2.38 -9.64 -9.37
CA VAL A 6 2.29 -8.24 -9.80
C VAL A 6 3.02 -8.11 -11.13
N GLU A 7 2.28 -7.85 -12.19
CA GLU A 7 2.81 -7.58 -13.53
C GLU A 7 2.66 -6.09 -13.83
N ILE A 8 3.79 -5.39 -14.00
CA ILE A 8 3.77 -3.97 -14.37
C ILE A 8 3.55 -3.86 -15.88
N LEU A 9 2.41 -3.29 -16.26
CA LEU A 9 2.06 -2.86 -17.60
C LEU A 9 2.33 -1.35 -17.75
N GLU A 10 2.25 -0.81 -18.96
CA GLU A 10 2.72 0.55 -19.27
C GLU A 10 2.18 1.63 -18.31
N GLU A 11 0.87 1.63 -18.04
CA GLU A 11 0.21 2.62 -17.18
C GLU A 11 -0.48 2.01 -15.95
N SER A 12 -0.35 0.69 -15.77
CA SER A 12 -1.04 -0.04 -14.71
C SER A 12 -0.24 -1.23 -14.21
N ALA A 13 -0.51 -1.70 -13.00
CA ALA A 13 -0.03 -2.98 -12.51
C ALA A 13 -1.20 -3.96 -12.51
N SER A 14 -1.06 -5.08 -13.21
CA SER A 14 -1.95 -6.23 -13.03
C SER A 14 -1.59 -6.92 -11.72
N ILE A 15 -2.58 -7.13 -10.87
CA ILE A 15 -2.43 -7.76 -9.57
C ILE A 15 -3.39 -8.93 -9.48
N GLU A 16 -2.86 -10.10 -9.12
CA GLU A 16 -3.66 -11.30 -8.84
C GLU A 16 -3.09 -12.10 -7.65
N GLY A 17 -3.95 -12.91 -7.05
CA GLY A 17 -3.61 -13.77 -5.92
C GLY A 17 -4.05 -13.21 -4.57
N TYR A 18 -3.32 -13.54 -3.51
CA TYR A 18 -3.73 -13.29 -2.14
C TYR A 18 -2.58 -12.92 -1.20
N VAL A 19 -2.90 -12.15 -0.18
CA VAL A 19 -1.94 -11.74 0.87
C VAL A 19 -2.52 -11.97 2.25
N GLU A 20 -1.73 -12.56 3.14
CA GLU A 20 -2.09 -12.84 4.53
C GLU A 20 -1.50 -11.80 5.49
N VAL A 21 -2.31 -11.31 6.42
CA VAL A 21 -1.92 -10.40 7.50
C VAL A 21 -1.27 -11.18 8.64
N VAL A 22 0.05 -11.06 8.79
CA VAL A 22 0.84 -11.90 9.73
C VAL A 22 1.48 -11.14 10.90
N TRP A 23 1.46 -9.81 10.88
CA TRP A 23 2.02 -8.97 11.95
C TRP A 23 1.22 -9.01 13.26
N ASP A 24 1.80 -8.49 14.34
CA ASP A 24 1.23 -8.60 15.68
C ASP A 24 0.28 -7.44 16.00
N VAL A 25 -1.01 -7.70 15.80
CA VAL A 25 -2.09 -6.71 15.91
C VAL A 25 -3.37 -7.34 16.44
N GLU A 26 -4.20 -6.51 17.05
CA GLU A 26 -5.52 -6.83 17.55
C GLU A 26 -6.61 -5.99 16.85
N PRO A 27 -7.85 -6.50 16.75
CA PRO A 27 -8.96 -5.79 16.08
C PRO A 27 -9.29 -4.40 16.62
N THR A 28 -8.90 -4.10 17.86
CA THR A 28 -9.10 -2.79 18.51
C THR A 28 -7.98 -1.80 18.25
N ASP A 29 -6.85 -2.25 17.67
CA ASP A 29 -5.70 -1.39 17.46
C ASP A 29 -6.01 -0.35 16.37
N ARG A 30 -5.60 0.89 16.62
CA ARG A 30 -5.50 1.91 15.57
C ARG A 30 -4.28 1.63 14.73
N VAL A 31 -4.44 1.66 13.41
CA VAL A 31 -3.32 1.56 12.47
C VAL A 31 -3.11 2.89 11.77
N ASP A 32 -1.90 3.44 11.87
CA ASP A 32 -1.46 4.56 11.05
C ASP A 32 -0.66 4.02 9.86
N PHE A 33 -0.86 4.65 8.70
CA PHE A 33 -0.19 4.31 7.47
C PHE A 33 0.62 5.50 6.95
N ARG A 34 1.82 5.21 6.43
CA ARG A 34 2.67 6.15 5.73
C ARG A 34 3.19 5.52 4.45
N ALA A 35 3.21 6.29 3.37
CA ALA A 35 3.86 5.90 2.13
C ALA A 35 4.81 7.00 1.65
N ASP A 36 6.01 6.63 1.23
CA ASP A 36 6.99 7.52 0.62
C ASP A 36 7.48 6.91 -0.69
N LEU A 37 7.50 7.70 -1.77
CA LEU A 37 8.18 7.33 -3.01
C LEU A 37 9.54 8.01 -3.07
N LEU A 38 10.58 7.21 -3.25
CA LEU A 38 11.95 7.66 -3.39
C LEU A 38 12.45 7.38 -4.81
N LYS A 39 13.32 8.25 -5.33
CA LYS A 39 13.97 8.10 -6.63
C LYS A 39 15.47 7.87 -6.47
N SER A 40 16.03 6.96 -7.23
CA SER A 40 17.47 6.75 -7.29
C SER A 40 18.15 7.94 -7.99
N ALA A 41 18.98 8.68 -7.27
CA ALA A 41 19.78 9.76 -7.82
C ALA A 41 21.05 9.99 -7.00
N ARG A 42 22.15 10.36 -7.67
CA ARG A 42 23.43 10.72 -7.03
C ARG A 42 23.98 9.63 -6.09
N GLY A 43 23.76 8.35 -6.42
CA GLY A 43 24.25 7.22 -5.64
C GLY A 43 23.42 6.88 -4.39
N GLY A 44 22.21 7.43 -4.24
CA GLY A 44 21.32 7.10 -3.13
C GLY A 44 19.84 7.29 -3.46
N TRP A 45 18.99 7.05 -2.47
CA TRP A 45 17.55 7.28 -2.55
C TRP A 45 17.24 8.72 -2.14
N GLN A 46 16.66 9.50 -3.05
CA GLN A 46 16.22 10.86 -2.79
C GLN A 46 14.68 10.88 -2.65
N PRO A 47 14.14 11.61 -1.65
CA PRO A 47 12.69 11.77 -1.54
C PRO A 47 12.13 12.48 -2.77
N THR A 48 10.95 12.06 -3.20
CA THR A 48 10.14 12.79 -4.19
C THR A 48 9.10 13.65 -3.47
N VAL A 49 8.27 14.37 -4.24
CA VAL A 49 7.10 15.07 -3.70
C VAL A 49 5.96 14.13 -3.29
N PHE A 50 6.05 12.84 -3.64
CA PHE A 50 5.02 11.86 -3.33
C PHE A 50 5.25 11.23 -1.95
N SER A 51 4.54 11.77 -0.98
CA SER A 51 4.41 11.21 0.36
C SER A 51 2.96 11.26 0.81
N MET A 52 2.51 10.24 1.53
CA MET A 52 1.15 10.16 2.06
C MET A 52 1.18 9.68 3.50
N VAL A 53 0.32 10.25 4.34
CA VAL A 53 0.08 9.78 5.70
C VAL A 53 -1.43 9.65 5.89
N GLN A 54 -1.89 8.47 6.28
CA GLN A 54 -3.27 8.22 6.68
C GLN A 54 -3.25 7.80 8.15
N LYS A 55 -3.74 8.69 9.01
CA LYS A 55 -4.03 8.36 10.41
C LYS A 55 -5.30 7.52 10.47
N ASP A 56 -5.32 6.57 11.40
CA ASP A 56 -6.45 5.65 11.56
C ASP A 56 -6.89 5.05 10.21
N PHE A 57 -5.94 4.46 9.50
CA PHE A 57 -6.11 3.84 8.19
C PHE A 57 -7.29 2.88 8.15
N CYS A 58 -7.50 2.11 9.22
CA CYS A 58 -8.58 1.15 9.32
C CYS A 58 -9.98 1.74 9.25
N SER A 59 -10.18 2.98 9.70
CA SER A 59 -11.49 3.63 9.57
C SER A 59 -11.84 3.97 8.12
N THR A 60 -10.84 4.01 7.21
CA THR A 60 -11.00 4.49 5.82
C THR A 60 -10.79 3.40 4.76
N LEU A 61 -10.11 2.31 5.09
CA LEU A 61 -9.63 1.31 4.11
C LEU A 61 -10.73 0.75 3.20
N PHE A 62 -11.90 0.44 3.78
CA PHE A 62 -13.04 -0.13 3.06
C PHE A 62 -14.26 0.81 3.00
N GLN A 63 -14.06 2.12 3.19
CA GLN A 63 -15.12 3.11 2.94
C GLN A 63 -15.33 3.26 1.43
N GLU A 64 -16.52 2.94 0.92
CA GLU A 64 -16.79 2.81 -0.52
C GLU A 64 -16.50 4.09 -1.34
N ASP A 65 -16.72 5.26 -0.74
CA ASP A 65 -16.45 6.56 -1.35
C ASP A 65 -15.01 7.05 -1.14
N GLY A 66 -14.24 6.35 -0.30
CA GLY A 66 -12.86 6.66 0.07
C GLY A 66 -11.83 6.35 -1.02
N PHE A 67 -10.68 7.03 -0.91
CA PHE A 67 -9.55 6.82 -1.82
C PHE A 67 -9.06 5.37 -1.83
N TRP A 68 -8.91 4.76 -0.65
CA TRP A 68 -8.37 3.41 -0.50
C TRP A 68 -9.25 2.32 -1.10
N TYR A 69 -10.56 2.44 -0.94
CA TYR A 69 -11.50 1.52 -1.57
C TYR A 69 -11.43 1.62 -3.10
N LYS A 70 -11.43 2.84 -3.64
CA LYS A 70 -11.32 3.06 -5.10
C LYS A 70 -9.97 2.63 -5.67
N ALA A 71 -8.88 2.81 -4.92
CA ALA A 71 -7.55 2.43 -5.37
C ALA A 71 -7.33 0.90 -5.28
N TRP A 72 -7.78 0.26 -4.20
CA TRP A 72 -7.45 -1.13 -3.90
C TRP A 72 -8.61 -1.93 -3.29
N GLY A 73 -9.29 -1.39 -2.27
CA GLY A 73 -10.23 -2.17 -1.44
C GLY A 73 -11.42 -2.75 -2.19
N GLN A 74 -11.85 -2.14 -3.30
CA GLN A 74 -12.93 -2.67 -4.15
C GLN A 74 -12.57 -3.99 -4.84
N PHE A 75 -11.28 -4.28 -4.99
CA PHE A 75 -10.76 -5.50 -5.63
C PHE A 75 -10.52 -6.64 -4.64
N VAL A 76 -10.78 -6.43 -3.35
CA VAL A 76 -10.76 -7.46 -2.32
C VAL A 76 -12.14 -8.12 -2.24
N ASP A 77 -12.18 -9.45 -2.19
CA ASP A 77 -13.40 -10.22 -1.99
C ASP A 77 -14.17 -9.72 -0.76
N GLU A 78 -15.49 -9.58 -0.89
CA GLU A 78 -16.34 -8.93 0.13
C GLU A 78 -16.22 -9.59 1.51
N GLU A 79 -16.06 -10.92 1.55
CA GLU A 79 -15.90 -11.72 2.78
C GLU A 79 -14.59 -11.42 3.52
N ASP A 80 -13.56 -10.94 2.80
CA ASP A 80 -12.23 -10.66 3.31
C ASP A 80 -12.03 -9.21 3.74
N ARG A 81 -13.02 -8.32 3.53
CA ARG A 81 -12.94 -6.86 3.80
C ARG A 81 -12.94 -6.50 5.28
N LYS A 82 -11.93 -6.99 5.99
CA LYS A 82 -11.57 -6.64 7.37
C LYS A 82 -10.28 -5.86 7.34
N CYS A 83 -10.12 -4.87 8.19
CA CYS A 83 -8.88 -4.11 8.18
C CYS A 83 -7.65 -4.97 8.54
N ILE A 84 -6.48 -4.48 8.14
CA ILE A 84 -5.16 -5.07 8.40
C ILE A 84 -4.82 -5.20 9.89
N ASN A 85 -5.62 -4.65 10.82
CA ASN A 85 -5.50 -4.91 12.25
C ASN A 85 -6.11 -6.27 12.68
N HIS A 86 -6.71 -7.02 11.76
CA HIS A 86 -7.15 -8.39 11.99
C HIS A 86 -6.09 -9.40 11.54
N LYS A 87 -5.24 -9.82 12.48
CA LYS A 87 -4.25 -10.88 12.24
C LYS A 87 -4.90 -12.17 11.71
N GLY A 88 -4.30 -12.77 10.69
CA GLY A 88 -4.77 -13.99 10.03
C GLY A 88 -5.81 -13.75 8.93
N VAL A 89 -6.26 -12.53 8.71
CA VAL A 89 -7.07 -12.22 7.52
C VAL A 89 -6.22 -12.42 6.28
N THR A 90 -6.81 -13.06 5.27
CA THR A 90 -6.23 -13.22 3.94
C THR A 90 -7.07 -12.40 2.98
N TYR A 91 -6.48 -11.48 2.24
CA TYR A 91 -7.17 -10.76 1.17
C TYR A 91 -7.02 -11.53 -0.12
N HIS A 92 -8.10 -12.12 -0.61
CA HIS A 92 -8.17 -12.61 -1.98
C HIS A 92 -8.54 -11.45 -2.91
N HIS A 93 -7.72 -11.27 -3.96
CA HIS A 93 -7.96 -10.22 -4.93
C HIS A 93 -8.68 -10.79 -6.15
N ILE A 94 -9.75 -10.13 -6.56
CA ILE A 94 -10.28 -10.24 -7.91
C ILE A 94 -9.24 -9.60 -8.85
N PRO A 95 -8.75 -10.30 -9.89
CA PRO A 95 -7.71 -9.77 -10.76
C PRO A 95 -8.06 -8.36 -11.27
N PHE A 96 -7.15 -7.42 -11.06
CA PHE A 96 -7.39 -6.02 -11.37
C PHE A 96 -6.15 -5.31 -11.90
N HIS A 97 -6.39 -4.17 -12.55
CA HIS A 97 -5.34 -3.27 -13.01
C HIS A 97 -5.32 -2.03 -12.12
N LEU A 98 -4.32 -1.93 -11.25
CA LEU A 98 -4.05 -0.74 -10.48
C LEU A 98 -3.43 0.31 -11.41
N GLN A 99 -4.13 1.41 -11.69
CA GLN A 99 -3.53 2.50 -12.46
C GLN A 99 -2.42 3.15 -11.62
N LEU A 100 -1.20 3.16 -12.16
CA LEU A 100 -0.04 3.76 -11.50
C LEU A 100 0.10 5.25 -11.84
N ALA A 101 -0.87 5.81 -12.57
CA ALA A 101 -0.83 7.17 -13.10
C ALA A 101 -0.77 8.20 -11.96
N VAL A 102 0.45 8.64 -11.64
CA VAL A 102 0.68 9.88 -10.93
C VAL A 102 1.29 10.87 -11.91
N ASP A 103 0.48 11.34 -12.85
CA ASP A 103 0.92 12.33 -13.82
C ASP A 103 0.98 13.70 -13.12
N ILE A 104 2.09 13.97 -12.42
CA ILE A 104 2.39 15.31 -11.93
C ILE A 104 3.12 16.05 -13.05
N GLU A 105 2.44 17.04 -13.63
CA GLU A 105 3.02 18.00 -14.55
C GLU A 105 4.35 18.56 -13.98
N GLY A 106 5.45 18.29 -14.68
CA GLY A 106 6.78 18.82 -14.36
C GLY A 106 7.73 17.85 -13.67
N GLU A 107 7.26 16.71 -13.15
CA GLU A 107 8.12 15.72 -12.49
C GLU A 107 8.43 14.55 -13.46
N ARG A 108 9.71 14.40 -13.85
CA ARG A 108 10.11 13.27 -14.71
C ARG A 108 10.15 11.98 -13.87
N LEU A 109 9.02 11.26 -13.80
CA LEU A 109 8.89 10.00 -13.05
C LEU A 109 9.70 8.83 -13.62
N SER A 110 10.29 8.94 -14.81
CA SER A 110 11.14 7.87 -15.33
C SER A 110 12.36 7.61 -14.45
N GLY A 111 12.68 6.33 -14.24
CA GLY A 111 13.87 5.81 -13.56
C GLY A 111 13.55 4.83 -12.44
N LEU A 112 14.60 4.41 -11.74
CA LEU A 112 14.48 3.49 -10.61
C LEU A 112 13.93 4.20 -9.36
N HIS A 113 12.82 3.69 -8.85
CA HIS A 113 12.12 4.15 -7.66
C HIS A 113 12.09 3.09 -6.57
N LYS A 114 11.89 3.55 -5.34
CA LYS A 114 11.59 2.72 -4.18
C LYS A 114 10.36 3.28 -3.50
N ALA A 115 9.27 2.52 -3.49
CA ALA A 115 8.11 2.82 -2.67
C ALA A 115 8.29 2.17 -1.30
N VAL A 116 8.13 2.95 -0.23
CA VAL A 116 8.22 2.50 1.15
C VAL A 116 6.85 2.70 1.79
N PHE A 117 6.28 1.64 2.33
CA PHE A 117 5.02 1.65 3.05
C PHE A 117 5.28 1.26 4.50
N GLU A 118 4.85 2.09 5.43
CA GLU A 118 5.00 1.86 6.86
C GLU A 118 3.61 1.81 7.49
N LEU A 119 3.39 0.76 8.25
CA LEU A 119 2.19 0.52 9.03
C LEU A 119 2.58 0.47 10.50
N GLN A 120 1.88 1.25 11.32
CA GLN A 120 2.16 1.36 12.75
C GLN A 120 0.86 1.13 13.52
N ALA A 121 0.83 0.08 14.34
CA ALA A 121 -0.29 -0.23 15.21
C ALA A 121 -0.09 0.35 16.61
N TYR A 122 -1.18 0.86 17.17
CA TYR A 122 -1.28 1.41 18.51
C TYR A 122 -2.46 0.77 19.25
N ASP A 123 -2.25 0.44 20.52
CA ASP A 123 -3.33 -0.05 21.38
C ASP A 123 -4.32 1.07 21.77
N GLU A 124 -5.36 0.73 22.54
CA GLU A 124 -6.38 1.69 22.98
C GLU A 124 -5.83 2.81 23.89
N ASN A 125 -4.61 2.67 24.41
CA ASN A 125 -3.94 3.65 25.26
C ASN A 125 -2.84 4.42 24.50
N ASP A 126 -2.83 4.37 23.17
CA ASP A 126 -1.82 4.99 22.31
C ASP A 126 -0.39 4.41 22.47
N HIS A 127 -0.24 3.24 23.08
CA HIS A 127 1.05 2.57 23.11
C HIS A 127 1.32 1.85 21.81
N GLU A 128 2.55 1.97 21.33
CA GLU A 128 3.01 1.25 20.15
C GLU A 128 2.95 -0.26 20.40
N ARG A 129 2.24 -0.99 19.54
CA ARG A 129 2.18 -2.45 19.59
C ARG A 129 3.18 -3.10 18.63
N SER A 130 3.07 -2.76 17.34
CA SER A 130 3.88 -3.35 16.29
C SER A 130 3.97 -2.44 15.08
N SER A 131 5.04 -2.57 14.30
CA SER A 131 5.21 -1.92 13.00
C SER A 131 5.58 -2.91 11.90
N VAL A 132 5.22 -2.57 10.67
CA VAL A 132 5.65 -3.27 9.45
C VAL A 132 6.12 -2.24 8.44
N CYS A 133 7.24 -2.55 7.78
CA CYS A 133 7.76 -1.79 6.66
C CYS A 133 7.83 -2.67 5.41
N ILE A 134 7.19 -2.25 4.34
CA ILE A 134 7.21 -2.90 3.03
C ILE A 134 7.96 -2.00 2.06
N GLN A 135 8.93 -2.57 1.34
CA GLN A 135 9.70 -1.84 0.34
C GLN A 135 9.52 -2.51 -1.01
N MET A 136 9.12 -1.73 -2.01
CA MET A 136 9.01 -2.16 -3.40
C MET A 136 10.00 -1.38 -4.25
N LEU A 137 10.76 -2.07 -5.09
CA LEU A 137 11.61 -1.45 -6.11
C LEU A 137 10.86 -1.45 -7.44
N LEU A 138 10.76 -0.29 -8.07
CA LEU A 138 10.03 -0.11 -9.32
C LEU A 138 10.94 0.55 -10.36
N ASP A 139 11.02 0.01 -11.57
CA ASP A 139 11.65 0.71 -12.68
C ASP A 139 10.55 1.34 -13.55
N VAL A 140 10.44 2.66 -13.50
CA VAL A 140 9.40 3.41 -14.22
C VAL A 140 9.97 3.87 -15.55
N ILE A 141 9.38 3.41 -16.64
CA ILE A 141 9.85 3.70 -18.01
C ILE A 141 8.82 4.61 -18.68
N ASN A 142 9.17 5.87 -18.95
CA ASN A 142 8.34 6.74 -19.78
C ASN A 142 8.61 6.40 -21.26
N LYS A 143 7.57 6.08 -22.03
CA LYS A 143 7.64 6.00 -23.50
C LYS A 143 7.23 7.33 -24.14
#